data_AF-A0ABC8Q739-F1
#
_entry.id   AF-A0ABC8Q739-F1
#
_cell.length_a   1.000
_cell.length_b   1.000
_cell.length_c   1.000
_cell.angle_alpha   90.00
_cell.angle_beta   90.00
_cell.angle_gamma   90.00
#
_symmetry.space_group_name_H-M   'P 1'
#
loop_
_entity.id
_entity.type
_entity.pdbx_description
1 polymer ?
#
loop_
_entity_poly.entity_id
_entity_poly.type
_entity_poly.pdbx_seq_one_letter_code
_entity_poly.pdbx_strand_id
1 'polypeptide(L)'
;MSLEDEILYSQGALSARDYLRRTQMNMKVQRQFNPQTLRLEYQIRVKDKALEYQAGFLDAIGAFMLTSLDGVTVDLYRWEVLHVLARANKQK
;
A
#
# COMPACT_ATOMS: atom_id res chain seq x y z
N MET A 1 -2.49 12.30 -17.28
CA MET A 1 -3.12 12.03 -15.99
C MET A 1 -3.48 13.39 -15.39
N SER A 2 -4.72 13.55 -14.89
CA SER A 2 -5.14 14.81 -14.28
C SER A 2 -4.48 15.01 -12.92
N LEU A 3 -4.48 16.24 -12.39
CA LEU A 3 -4.00 16.49 -11.02
C LEU A 3 -4.86 15.76 -9.98
N GLU A 4 -6.16 15.64 -10.24
CA GLU A 4 -7.10 14.92 -9.38
C GLU A 4 -6.78 13.42 -9.34
N ASP A 5 -6.46 12.84 -10.49
CA ASP A 5 -6.04 11.44 -10.62
C ASP A 5 -4.76 11.18 -9.79
N GLU A 6 -3.78 12.08 -9.86
CA GLU A 6 -2.51 11.96 -9.12
C GLU A 6 -2.71 12.05 -7.61
N ILE A 7 -3.62 12.92 -7.16
CA ILE A 7 -4.01 13.03 -5.76
C ILE A 7 -4.69 11.74 -5.30
N LEU A 8 -5.66 11.23 -6.07
CA LEU A 8 -6.39 10.00 -5.73
C LEU A 8 -5.45 8.79 -5.68
N TYR A 9 -4.55 8.66 -6.65
CA TYR A 9 -3.52 7.64 -6.67
C TYR A 9 -2.62 7.71 -5.43
N SER A 10 -2.14 8.90 -5.09
CA SER A 10 -1.30 9.11 -3.90
C SER A 10 -2.04 8.76 -2.60
N GLN A 11 -3.32 9.10 -2.49
CA GLN A 11 -4.15 8.72 -1.35
C GLN A 11 -4.32 7.21 -1.23
N GLY A 12 -4.52 6.51 -2.35
CA GLY A 12 -4.56 5.05 -2.39
C GLY A 12 -3.27 4.42 -1.87
N ALA A 13 -2.12 4.90 -2.35
CA ALA A 13 -0.81 4.40 -1.94
C ALA A 13 -0.52 4.62 -0.45
N LEU A 14 -0.87 5.80 0.09
CA LEU A 14 -0.74 6.08 1.51
C LEU A 14 -1.66 5.20 2.36
N SER A 15 -2.89 4.95 1.90
CA SER A 15 -3.84 4.06 2.56
C SER A 15 -3.32 2.63 2.67
N ALA A 16 -2.66 2.12 1.63
CA ALA A 16 -2.00 0.81 1.66
C ALA A 16 -0.88 0.75 2.71
N ARG A 17 -0.05 1.80 2.81
CA ARG A 17 0.97 1.88 3.87
C ARG A 17 0.33 1.84 5.26
N ASP A 18 -0.76 2.57 5.48
CA ASP A 18 -1.44 2.59 6.78
C ASP A 18 -2.09 1.24 7.10
N TYR A 19 -2.66 0.55 6.11
CA TYR A 19 -3.10 -0.83 6.25
C TYR A 19 -1.94 -1.75 6.68
N LEU A 20 -0.79 -1.68 6.00
CA LEU A 20 0.38 -2.49 6.34
C LEU A 20 0.88 -2.22 7.76
N ARG A 21 0.88 -0.95 8.20
CA ARG A 21 1.26 -0.57 9.59
C ARG A 21 0.32 -1.21 10.61
N ARG A 22 -1.01 -1.12 10.39
CA ARG A 22 -2.01 -1.75 11.27
C ARG A 22 -1.81 -3.26 11.33
N THR A 23 -1.61 -3.91 10.18
CA THR A 23 -1.38 -5.35 10.11
C THR A 23 -0.09 -5.76 10.83
N GLN A 24 1.01 -5.02 10.63
CA GLN A 24 2.27 -5.28 11.33
C GLN A 24 2.12 -5.13 12.85
N MET A 25 1.41 -4.09 13.31
CA MET A 25 1.15 -3.87 14.73
C MET A 25 0.30 -4.99 15.34
N ASN A 26 -0.77 -5.42 14.66
CA ASN A 26 -1.61 -6.54 15.12
C ASN A 26 -0.81 -7.85 15.19
N MET A 27 0.05 -8.12 14.21
CA MET A 27 0.90 -9.32 14.23
C MET A 27 1.95 -9.26 15.34
N LYS A 28 2.66 -8.13 15.51
CA LYS A 28 3.75 -8.00 16.49
C LYS A 28 3.25 -7.93 17.93
N VAL A 29 2.22 -7.12 18.18
CA VAL A 29 1.74 -6.81 19.54
C VAL A 29 0.67 -7.79 19.97
N GLN A 30 -0.32 -8.04 19.10
CA GLN A 30 -1.49 -8.86 19.46
C GLN A 30 -1.32 -10.34 19.09
N ARG A 31 -0.25 -10.71 18.36
CA ARG A 31 0.01 -12.07 17.84
C ARG A 31 -1.17 -12.63 17.03
N GLN A 32 -1.94 -11.75 16.39
CA GLN A 32 -3.06 -12.12 15.56
C GLN A 32 -2.64 -12.09 14.10
N PHE A 33 -2.54 -13.27 13.48
CA PHE A 33 -2.38 -13.40 12.05
C PHE A 33 -3.71 -13.80 11.42
N ASN A 34 -4.19 -12.97 10.48
CA ASN A 34 -5.33 -13.31 9.64
C ASN A 34 -4.97 -13.05 8.16
N PRO A 35 -4.82 -14.10 7.35
CA PRO A 35 -4.40 -13.97 5.96
C PRO A 35 -5.44 -13.28 5.06
N GLN A 36 -6.70 -13.19 5.50
CA GLN A 36 -7.77 -12.58 4.71
C GLN A 36 -7.85 -11.06 4.87
N THR A 37 -7.02 -10.47 5.73
CA THR A 37 -7.06 -9.03 6.06
C THR A 37 -6.91 -8.12 4.85
N LEU A 38 -6.02 -8.44 3.90
CA LEU A 38 -5.86 -7.64 2.70
C LEU A 38 -7.12 -7.65 1.82
N ARG A 39 -7.71 -8.84 1.63
CA ARG A 39 -8.95 -8.99 0.86
C ARG A 39 -10.10 -8.22 1.51
N LEU A 40 -10.23 -8.32 2.83
CA LEU A 40 -11.26 -7.61 3.58
C LEU A 40 -11.07 -6.10 3.52
N GLU A 41 -9.84 -5.60 3.70
CA GLU A 41 -9.53 -4.18 3.60
C GLU A 41 -9.87 -3.65 2.21
N TYR A 42 -9.50 -4.40 1.16
CA TYR A 42 -9.84 -4.03 -0.20
C TYR A 42 -11.35 -3.95 -0.41
N GLN A 43 -12.09 -4.99 -0.02
CA GLN A 43 -13.55 -5.05 -0.19
C GLN A 43 -14.28 -3.95 0.58
N ILE A 44 -13.83 -3.63 1.79
CA ILE A 44 -14.54 -2.72 2.69
C ILE A 44 -14.15 -1.25 2.45
N ARG A 45 -12.89 -0.97 2.08
CA ARG A 45 -12.36 0.40 2.06
C ARG A 45 -11.91 0.90 0.70
N VAL A 46 -11.60 0.00 -0.24
CA VAL A 46 -10.91 0.35 -1.49
C VAL A 46 -11.78 0.14 -2.72
N LYS A 47 -12.52 -0.96 -2.79
CA LYS A 47 -13.25 -1.41 -3.99
C LYS A 47 -14.19 -0.35 -4.60
N ASP A 48 -14.85 0.43 -3.75
CA ASP A 48 -15.84 1.44 -4.19
C ASP A 48 -15.23 2.85 -4.36
N LYS A 49 -13.90 2.97 -4.30
CA LYS A 49 -13.18 4.23 -4.57
C LYS A 49 -12.89 4.40 -6.07
N ALA A 50 -12.47 5.61 -6.46
CA ALA A 50 -12.01 5.88 -7.82
C ALA A 50 -10.89 4.91 -8.26
N LEU A 51 -10.80 4.64 -9.57
CA LEU A 51 -9.86 3.65 -10.12
C LEU A 51 -8.42 3.98 -9.78
N GLU A 52 -8.06 5.26 -9.80
CA GLU A 52 -6.73 5.78 -9.47
C GLU A 52 -6.37 5.49 -8.02
N TYR A 53 -7.33 5.65 -7.11
CA TYR A 53 -7.15 5.28 -5.70
C TYR A 53 -6.92 3.77 -5.56
N GLN A 54 -7.69 2.94 -6.26
CA GLN A 54 -7.51 1.48 -6.25
C GLN A 54 -6.13 1.10 -6.80
N ALA A 55 -5.70 1.72 -7.90
CA ALA A 55 -4.39 1.50 -8.50
C ALA A 55 -3.26 1.86 -7.54
N GLY A 56 -3.30 3.06 -6.93
CA GLY A 56 -2.28 3.48 -5.97
C GLY A 56 -2.20 2.56 -4.75
N PHE A 57 -3.34 2.09 -4.25
CA PHE A 57 -3.38 1.11 -3.17
C PHE A 57 -2.70 -0.20 -3.56
N LEU A 58 -3.06 -0.78 -4.71
CA LEU A 58 -2.52 -2.07 -5.16
C LEU A 58 -1.03 -1.97 -5.52
N ASP A 59 -0.60 -0.88 -6.16
CA ASP A 59 0.80 -0.65 -6.52
C ASP A 59 1.69 -0.52 -5.28
N ALA A 60 1.20 0.16 -4.23
CA ALA A 60 1.90 0.20 -2.94
C ALA A 60 2.02 -1.20 -2.31
N ILE A 61 0.97 -2.01 -2.33
CA ILE A 61 1.06 -3.41 -1.85
C ILE A 61 2.07 -4.21 -2.68
N GLY A 62 2.05 -4.06 -4.00
CA GLY A 62 3.02 -4.67 -4.91
C GLY A 62 4.46 -4.27 -4.58
N ALA A 63 4.72 -2.97 -4.39
CA ALA A 63 6.03 -2.45 -4.03
C ALA A 63 6.52 -3.01 -2.68
N PHE A 64 5.65 -3.09 -1.68
CA PHE A 64 5.97 -3.71 -0.39
C PHE A 64 6.35 -5.19 -0.55
N MET A 65 5.57 -5.96 -1.32
CA MET A 65 5.84 -7.37 -1.57
C MET A 65 7.18 -7.57 -2.27
N LEU A 66 7.43 -6.85 -3.38
CA LEU A 66 8.69 -6.96 -4.13
C LEU A 66 9.89 -6.61 -3.24
N THR A 67 9.83 -5.49 -2.52
CA THR A 67 10.91 -5.08 -1.61
C THR A 67 11.18 -6.15 -0.53
N SER A 68 10.11 -6.74 0.01
CA SER A 68 10.22 -7.80 1.01
C SER A 68 10.79 -9.10 0.45
N LEU A 69 10.42 -9.45 -0.80
CA LEU A 69 10.93 -10.62 -1.51
C LEU A 69 12.42 -10.47 -1.88
N ASP A 70 12.90 -9.24 -2.08
CA ASP A 70 14.32 -8.92 -2.23
C ASP A 70 15.11 -9.03 -0.90
N GLY A 71 14.45 -9.44 0.20
CA GLY A 71 15.05 -9.58 1.53
C GLY A 71 15.21 -8.25 2.27
N VAL A 72 14.68 -7.15 1.73
CA VAL A 72 14.76 -5.83 2.35
C VAL A 72 13.60 -5.65 3.33
N THR A 73 13.93 -5.39 4.59
CA THR A 73 12.91 -5.07 5.59
C THR A 73 12.40 -3.64 5.38
N VAL A 74 11.09 -3.50 5.16
CA VAL A 74 10.45 -2.20 5.01
C VAL A 74 10.06 -1.63 6.38
N ASP A 75 10.67 -0.51 6.77
CA ASP A 75 10.19 0.28 7.91
C ASP A 75 8.96 1.10 7.50
N LEU A 76 7.77 0.54 7.73
CA LEU A 76 6.50 1.13 7.34
C LEU A 76 6.20 2.51 7.96
N TYR A 77 6.87 2.91 9.05
CA TYR A 77 6.69 4.23 9.67
C TYR A 77 7.52 5.31 8.97
N ARG A 78 8.65 4.93 8.38
CA ARG A 78 9.55 5.80 7.61
C ARG A 78 9.45 5.57 6.10
N TRP A 79 8.58 4.66 5.67
CA TRP A 79 8.49 4.27 4.29
C TRP A 79 7.85 5.37 3.44
N GLU A 80 8.66 5.97 2.58
CA GLU A 80 8.28 6.97 1.59
C GLU A 80 7.67 6.30 0.34
N VAL A 81 6.51 5.68 0.52
CA VAL A 81 5.83 4.90 -0.53
C VAL A 81 5.65 5.69 -1.84
N LEU A 82 5.30 6.98 -1.77
CA LEU A 82 5.11 7.81 -2.97
C LEU A 82 6.42 8.00 -3.75
N HIS A 83 7.54 8.16 -3.07
CA HIS A 83 8.86 8.25 -3.73
C HIS A 83 9.27 6.92 -4.36
N VAL A 84 8.97 5.79 -3.70
CA VAL A 84 9.23 4.45 -4.25
C VAL A 84 8.43 4.24 -5.54
N LEU A 85 7.13 4.54 -5.52
CA LEU A 85 6.27 4.40 -6.69
C LEU A 85 6.66 5.37 -7.82
N ALA A 86 7.01 6.61 -7.49
CA ALA A 86 7.49 7.58 -8.49
C ALA A 86 8.78 7.11 -9.18
N ARG A 87 9.69 6.43 -8.46
CA ARG A 87 10.90 5.83 -9.06
C ARG A 87 10.56 4.65 -9.96
N ALA A 88 9.69 3.76 -9.52
CA ALA A 88 9.26 2.60 -10.31
C ALA A 88 8.57 3.01 -11.62
N ASN A 89 7.71 4.03 -11.56
CA ASN A 89 6.99 4.53 -12.73
C ASN A 89 7.89 5.27 -13.74
N LYS A 90 9.05 5.79 -13.31
CA LYS A 90 10.05 6.37 -14.23
C LYS A 90 10.87 5.34 -14.98
N GLN A 91 10.85 4.08 -14.54
CA GLN A 91 11.60 2.97 -15.14
C GLN A 91 10.75 2.17 -16.13
N LYS A 92 9.45 2.47 -16.25
CA LYS A 92 8.54 1.95 -17.27
C LYS A 92 8.55 2.86 -18.49
#